data_AF-A0AAW6LY00-F1
#
_entry.id   AF-A0AAW6LY00-F1
#
_cell.length_a   1.000
_cell.length_b   1.000
_cell.length_c   1.000
_cell.angle_alpha   90.00
_cell.angle_beta   90.00
_cell.angle_gamma   90.00
#
_symmetry.space_group_name_H-M   'P 1'
#
loop_
_entity.id
_entity.type
_entity.pdbx_description
1 polymer ?
#
loop_
_entity_poly.entity_id
_entity_poly.type
_entity_poly.pdbx_seq_one_letter_code
_entity_poly.pdbx_strand_id
1 'polypeptide(L)'
;MSETVSDVHPEGFIPRSADGTYNLNTNYPKAEVRVRFVASNPTPISNKYSGTEYLRAANLSSNTLIPMLEDLGHFAVQIVDVVLVCQSCQFPIDGMTHPAC
;
A
#
# COMPACT_ATOMS: atom_id res chain seq x y z
N MET A 1 -16.22 28.52 -7.44
CA MET A 1 -15.47 28.18 -6.21
C MET A 1 -14.94 26.79 -6.43
N SER A 2 -13.68 26.64 -6.83
CA SER A 2 -13.06 25.34 -7.06
C SER A 2 -12.60 24.81 -5.71
N GLU A 3 -13.33 23.85 -5.17
CA GLU A 3 -12.93 23.12 -3.98
C GLU A 3 -11.69 22.31 -4.36
N THR A 4 -10.52 22.81 -3.96
CA THR A 4 -9.28 22.04 -3.97
C THR A 4 -9.54 20.84 -3.09
N VAL A 5 -9.82 19.68 -3.70
CA VAL A 5 -9.75 18.40 -3.00
C VAL A 5 -8.29 18.31 -2.59
N SER A 6 -7.98 18.72 -1.37
CA SER A 6 -6.71 18.45 -0.75
C SER A 6 -6.58 16.94 -0.79
N ASP A 7 -5.79 16.47 -1.74
CA ASP A 7 -5.34 15.10 -1.80
C ASP A 7 -4.39 14.91 -0.61
N VAL A 8 -5.01 14.73 0.57
CA VAL A 8 -4.33 14.45 1.82
C VAL A 8 -3.84 13.01 1.68
N HIS A 9 -2.79 12.84 0.90
CA HIS A 9 -1.99 11.64 0.94
C HIS A 9 -1.52 11.48 2.39
N PRO A 10 -1.81 10.35 3.05
CA PRO A 10 -1.29 10.12 4.39
C PRO A 10 0.23 10.21 4.35
N GLU A 11 0.84 10.75 5.40
CA GLU A 11 2.30 10.87 5.50
C GLU A 11 2.99 9.53 5.16
N GLY A 12 4.06 9.59 4.37
CA GLY A 12 4.82 8.42 3.90
C GLY A 12 4.18 7.62 2.76
N PHE A 13 3.16 8.16 2.09
CA PHE A 13 2.67 7.62 0.82
C PHE A 13 3.78 7.58 -0.25
N ILE A 14 3.86 6.44 -0.94
CA ILE A 14 4.78 6.24 -2.06
C ILE A 14 4.06 6.65 -3.35
N PRO A 15 4.50 7.72 -4.01
CA PRO A 15 3.89 8.13 -5.26
C PRO A 15 4.01 7.05 -6.32
N ARG A 16 2.95 6.88 -7.12
CA ARG A 16 2.96 5.98 -8.27
C ARG A 16 3.84 6.58 -9.37
N SER A 17 4.83 5.83 -9.84
CA SER A 17 5.68 6.20 -10.96
C SER A 17 4.87 6.26 -12.27
N ALA A 18 5.43 6.93 -13.28
CA ALA A 18 4.78 7.06 -14.59
C ALA A 18 4.54 5.71 -15.30
N ASP A 19 5.41 4.73 -15.06
CA ASP A 19 5.26 3.34 -15.53
C ASP A 19 4.27 2.52 -14.70
N GLY A 20 3.65 3.13 -13.68
CA GLY A 20 2.60 2.54 -12.87
C GLY A 20 3.08 1.73 -11.66
N THR A 21 4.39 1.67 -11.42
CA THR A 21 5.01 0.99 -10.27
C THR A 21 5.15 1.90 -9.06
N TYR A 22 5.53 1.32 -7.93
CA TYR A 22 5.87 1.98 -6.67
C TYR A 22 7.31 1.66 -6.28
N ASN A 23 8.05 2.65 -5.77
CA ASN A 23 9.39 2.43 -5.22
C ASN A 23 9.29 1.92 -3.78
N LEU A 24 9.47 0.61 -3.60
CA LEU A 24 9.39 -0.06 -2.30
C LEU A 24 10.75 -0.20 -1.61
N ASN A 25 11.79 0.45 -2.12
CA ASN A 25 13.14 0.34 -1.59
C ASN A 25 13.29 1.09 -0.27
N THR A 26 13.90 0.45 0.71
CA THR A 26 14.20 1.06 2.00
C THR A 26 15.33 0.35 2.72
N ASN A 27 16.13 1.14 3.44
CA ASN A 27 17.17 0.65 4.34
C ASN A 27 16.63 0.32 5.75
N TYR A 28 15.33 0.52 5.99
CA TYR A 28 14.72 0.29 7.29
C TYR A 28 14.57 -1.22 7.55
N PRO A 29 15.25 -1.79 8.56
CA PRO A 29 15.11 -3.20 8.89
C PRO A 29 13.69 -3.46 9.42
N LYS A 30 13.04 -4.55 8.98
CA LYS A 30 11.63 -4.87 9.30
C LYS A 30 10.60 -3.88 8.73
N ALA A 31 10.88 -3.26 7.59
CA ALA A 31 9.85 -2.55 6.84
C ALA A 31 8.85 -3.53 6.22
N GLU A 32 7.59 -3.12 6.21
CA GLU A 32 6.49 -3.76 5.50
C GLU A 32 5.78 -2.72 4.61
N VAL A 33 5.03 -3.20 3.64
CA VAL A 33 4.26 -2.36 2.73
C VAL A 33 2.80 -2.43 3.14
N ARG A 34 2.25 -1.32 3.63
CA ARG A 34 0.80 -1.17 3.80
C ARG A 34 0.21 -0.83 2.45
N VAL A 35 -0.68 -1.68 1.95
CA VAL A 35 -1.37 -1.50 0.68
C VAL A 35 -2.84 -1.30 0.95
N ARG A 36 -3.40 -0.17 0.51
CA ARG A 36 -4.85 -0.02 0.38
C ARG A 36 -5.24 -0.40 -1.04
N PHE A 37 -6.25 -1.24 -1.17
CA PHE A 37 -6.68 -1.78 -2.45
C PHE A 37 -8.20 -1.84 -2.55
N VAL A 38 -8.68 -1.95 -3.78
CA VAL A 38 -10.04 -2.38 -4.09
C VAL A 38 -9.95 -3.79 -4.62
N ALA A 39 -10.71 -4.71 -4.04
CA ALA A 39 -10.83 -6.09 -4.49
C ALA A 39 -12.27 -6.41 -4.92
N SER A 40 -12.43 -7.44 -5.72
CA SER A 40 -13.73 -8.00 -6.07
C SER A 40 -13.84 -9.40 -5.51
N ASN A 41 -14.98 -9.76 -4.94
CA ASN A 41 -15.23 -11.17 -4.65
C ASN A 41 -15.37 -11.95 -5.97
N PRO A 42 -14.85 -13.19 -6.06
CA PRO A 42 -14.99 -14.06 -7.22
C PRO A 42 -16.40 -14.69 -7.31
N THR A 43 -17.34 -14.26 -6.46
CA THR A 43 -18.73 -14.71 -6.44
C THR A 43 -19.53 -14.15 -7.63
N PRO A 44 -20.61 -14.82 -8.08
CA PRO A 44 -21.41 -14.40 -9.24
C PRO A 44 -22.02 -12.99 -9.12
N ILE A 45 -22.13 -12.47 -7.90
CA ILE A 45 -22.40 -11.07 -7.63
C ILE A 45 -21.04 -10.40 -7.37
N SER A 46 -20.52 -9.67 -8.37
CA SER A 46 -19.28 -8.91 -8.23
C SER A 46 -19.54 -7.71 -7.32
N ASN A 47 -19.26 -7.89 -6.03
CA ASN A 47 -19.21 -6.80 -5.07
C ASN A 47 -17.76 -6.37 -4.91
N LYS A 48 -17.51 -5.10 -5.26
CA LYS A 48 -16.23 -4.45 -4.98
C LYS A 48 -16.20 -4.04 -3.52
N TYR A 49 -15.07 -4.25 -2.86
CA TYR A 49 -14.81 -3.78 -1.51
C TYR A 49 -13.43 -3.14 -1.43
N SER A 50 -13.25 -2.23 -0.49
CA SER A 50 -11.94 -1.66 -0.18
C SER A 50 -11.33 -2.40 0.99
N GLY A 51 -10.03 -2.67 0.92
CA GLY A 51 -9.27 -3.36 1.96
C GLY A 51 -7.95 -2.67 2.24
N THR A 52 -7.31 -3.06 3.33
CA THR A 52 -5.94 -2.64 3.66
C THR A 52 -5.20 -3.85 4.18
N GLU A 53 -4.05 -4.16 3.59
CA GLU A 53 -3.21 -5.30 3.95
C GLU A 53 -1.77 -4.87 4.18
N TYR A 54 -1.05 -5.65 4.98
CA TYR A 54 0.36 -5.43 5.30
C TYR A 54 1.20 -6.55 4.71
N LEU A 55 2.02 -6.21 3.73
CA LEU A 55 2.79 -7.17 2.93
C LEU A 55 4.27 -7.04 3.24
N ARG A 56 4.96 -8.17 3.40
CA ARG A 56 6.43 -8.22 3.47
C ARG A 56 7.07 -8.06 2.08
N ALA A 57 6.75 -6.93 1.44
CA ALA A 57 7.16 -6.58 0.08
C ALA A 57 8.18 -5.43 0.03
N ALA A 58 8.70 -5.01 1.18
CA ALA A 58 9.78 -4.01 1.22
C ALA A 58 11.01 -4.55 0.48
N ASN A 59 11.65 -3.71 -0.33
CA ASN A 59 12.76 -4.07 -1.23
C ASN A 59 12.41 -5.12 -2.31
N LEU A 60 11.13 -5.41 -2.55
CA LEU A 60 10.68 -6.21 -3.69
C LEU A 60 10.13 -5.31 -4.81
N SER A 61 9.93 -5.91 -5.99
CA SER A 61 9.25 -5.22 -7.08
C SER A 61 7.78 -5.00 -6.75
N SER A 62 7.27 -3.79 -6.92
CA SER A 62 5.84 -3.48 -6.64
C SER A 62 4.83 -4.25 -7.51
N ASN A 63 5.29 -4.89 -8.60
CA ASN A 63 4.47 -5.81 -9.38
C ASN A 63 4.08 -7.07 -8.60
N THR A 64 4.73 -7.36 -7.46
CA THR A 64 4.36 -8.49 -6.60
C THR A 64 3.20 -8.18 -5.66
N LEU A 65 2.78 -6.91 -5.52
CA LEU A 65 1.74 -6.53 -4.55
C LEU A 65 0.39 -7.16 -4.88
N ILE A 66 -0.05 -7.13 -6.15
CA ILE A 66 -1.31 -7.79 -6.56
C ILE A 66 -1.24 -9.30 -6.35
N PRO A 67 -0.23 -10.04 -6.85
CA PRO A 67 -0.09 -11.46 -6.58
C PRO A 67 -0.11 -11.84 -5.09
N MET A 68 0.52 -11.03 -4.22
CA MET A 68 0.51 -11.27 -2.78
C MET A 68 -0.86 -11.04 -2.15
N LEU A 69 -1.61 -10.03 -2.61
CA LEU A 69 -3.01 -9.83 -2.18
C LEU A 69 -3.89 -11.00 -2.60
N GLU A 70 -3.69 -11.51 -3.82
CA GLU A 70 -4.44 -12.65 -4.35
C GLU A 70 -4.14 -13.94 -3.57
N ASP A 71 -2.89 -14.18 -3.18
CA ASP A 71 -2.49 -15.31 -2.33
C ASP A 71 -3.18 -15.27 -0.95
N LEU A 72 -3.43 -14.06 -0.42
CA LEU A 72 -4.22 -13.85 0.79
C LEU A 72 -5.75 -13.97 0.57
N GLY A 73 -6.19 -14.21 -0.67
CA GLY A 73 -7.61 -14.32 -1.04
C GLY A 73 -8.27 -13.00 -1.45
N HIS A 74 -7.49 -11.92 -1.58
CA HIS A 74 -7.96 -10.63 -2.07
C HIS A 74 -7.68 -10.49 -3.57
N PHE A 75 -8.72 -10.68 -4.39
CA PHE A 75 -8.64 -10.44 -5.83
C PHE A 75 -8.64 -8.93 -6.13
N ALA A 76 -7.45 -8.33 -5.95
CA ALA A 76 -7.24 -6.90 -6.05
C ALA A 76 -7.34 -6.43 -7.51
N VAL A 77 -8.31 -5.56 -7.78
CA VAL A 77 -8.52 -4.95 -9.11
C VAL A 77 -7.82 -3.61 -9.24
N GLN A 78 -7.50 -2.96 -8.10
CA GLN A 78 -6.84 -1.67 -8.07
C GLN A 78 -6.07 -1.51 -6.76
N ILE A 79 -4.83 -1.00 -6.85
CA ILE A 79 -4.11 -0.45 -5.70
C ILE A 79 -4.46 1.04 -5.60
N VAL A 80 -4.96 1.45 -4.43
CA VAL A 80 -5.36 2.82 -4.12
C VAL A 80 -4.18 3.58 -3.55
N ASP A 81 -3.55 3.03 -2.52
CA ASP A 81 -2.37 3.63 -1.92
C ASP A 81 -1.36 2.61 -1.39
N VAL A 82 -0.10 3.04 -1.30
CA VAL A 82 1.03 2.26 -0.84
C VAL A 82 1.86 3.10 0.11
N VAL A 83 2.19 2.55 1.28
CA VAL A 83 3.01 3.19 2.31
C VAL A 83 4.03 2.18 2.82
N LEU A 84 5.30 2.56 2.93
CA LEU A 84 6.26 1.75 3.68
C LEU A 84 6.12 2.06 5.16
N VAL A 85 5.88 1.03 5.97
CA VAL A 85 5.64 1.14 7.40
C VAL A 85 6.58 0.24 8.19
N CYS A 86 6.86 0.58 9.45
CA CYS A 86 7.56 -0.33 10.36
C CYS A 86 6.63 -1.50 10.74
N GLN A 87 7.11 -2.74 10.64
CA GLN A 87 6.36 -3.93 11.05
C GLN A 87 5.88 -3.88 12.51
N SER A 88 6.64 -3.24 13.40
CA SER A 88 6.37 -3.26 14.84
C SER A 88 5.31 -2.25 15.28
N CYS A 89 5.30 -1.05 14.69
CA CYS A 89 4.41 0.04 15.11
C CYS A 89 3.52 0.57 14.00
N GLN A 90 3.65 0.07 12.77
CA GLN A 90 2.87 0.45 11.58
C GLN A 90 2.98 1.93 11.20
N PHE A 91 3.94 2.67 11.79
CA PHE A 91 4.22 4.04 11.41
C PHE A 91 4.95 4.11 10.05
N PRO A 92 4.64 5.12 9.22
CA PRO A 92 5.35 5.35 7.97
C PRO A 92 6.83 5.59 8.22
N ILE A 93 7.70 4.89 7.51
CA ILE A 93 9.15 4.98 7.72
C ILE A 93 9.77 6.27 7.19
N ASP A 94 9.05 6.99 6.31
CA ASP A 94 9.44 8.29 5.76
C ASP A 94 8.85 9.47 6.56
N GLY A 95 7.93 9.17 7.51
CA GLY A 95 7.43 10.16 8.46
C GLY A 95 8.55 10.53 9.43
N MET A 96 8.82 11.83 9.57
CA MET A 96 10.01 12.47 10.19
C MET A 96 10.43 12.04 11.60
N THR A 97 9.78 11.07 12.24
CA THR A 97 10.21 10.53 13.52
C THR A 97 9.65 9.12 13.65
N HIS A 98 10.54 8.14 13.77
CA HIS A 98 10.18 6.79 14.21
C HIS A 98 10.49 6.70 15.72
N PRO A 99 9.59 7.15 16.62
CA PRO A 99 9.84 7.16 18.05
C PRO A 99 9.83 5.73 18.57
N ALA A 100 11.01 5.11 18.59
CA ALA A 100 11.31 3.85 19.26
C ALA A 100 10.47 2.63 18.82
N CYS A 101 11.02 1.84 17.89
CA CYS A 101 10.94 0.38 17.97
C CYS A 101 12.36 -0.18 18.02
#